data_AF-A0A849M2S0-F1
#
_entry.id   AF-A0A849M2S0-F1
#
_cell.length_a   1.000
_cell.length_b   1.000
_cell.length_c   1.000
_cell.angle_alpha   90.00
_cell.angle_beta   90.00
_cell.angle_gamma   90.00
#
_symmetry.space_group_name_H-M   'P 1'
#
loop_
_entity.id
_entity.type
_entity.pdbx_description
1 polymer ?
#
loop_
_entity_poly.entity_id
_entity_poly.type
_entity_poly.pdbx_seq_one_letter_code
_entity_poly.pdbx_strand_id
1 'polypeptide(L)'
;MKNTISVLLLIFSFFISCEKLGEIIDEGKYEKPVIEKVDAFPGNVNQGDTVTAVVVATNPEDGMLTYSWSSDPSRGTFIQPANLDTVYWIAPSVGDTYTLKVTVRNDEESNTGEDIVVVRSYEKPIIEKVDVFPGTVNPGDTVTAIVVATNPEDGLLTYSWSSDPNRGQFIQPANKDTVYWIAPLIGDTYTLKVTVRNEKSNTGQDVVIVQSSVNPLVNITSPKTNEFFVQNTNIDVELTAYHDNSLAYVRLFVNGIQKGEQNYDASNNYLFSFTTDSSMVGPTTIEVVAAAFNKPDNTGSDLVVVNVEGILPKSGGN
;
A
#
# COMPACT_ATOMS: atom_id res chain seq x y z
N MET A 1 -113.22 24.70 -27.38
CA MET A 1 -114.14 25.85 -27.30
C MET A 1 -113.61 26.75 -26.20
N LYS A 2 -113.14 27.96 -26.55
CA LYS A 2 -112.85 29.12 -25.68
C LYS A 2 -111.73 28.91 -24.63
N ASN A 3 -110.92 29.89 -24.24
CA ASN A 3 -110.71 31.26 -24.68
C ASN A 3 -109.37 31.72 -24.10
N THR A 4 -108.75 32.62 -24.84
CA THR A 4 -107.67 33.57 -24.52
C THR A 4 -107.93 34.38 -23.24
N ILE A 5 -106.86 34.84 -22.55
CA ILE A 5 -106.57 36.24 -22.13
C ILE A 5 -105.63 36.29 -20.90
N SER A 6 -104.35 36.57 -21.20
CA SER A 6 -103.56 37.75 -20.82
C SER A 6 -103.67 38.45 -19.44
N VAL A 7 -102.46 38.67 -18.88
CA VAL A 7 -101.95 39.91 -18.25
C VAL A 7 -102.20 40.07 -16.74
N LEU A 8 -101.13 40.12 -15.92
CA LEU A 8 -100.49 41.39 -15.55
C LEU A 8 -99.21 41.18 -14.73
N LEU A 9 -98.21 41.94 -15.16
CA LEU A 9 -96.88 42.16 -14.61
C LEU A 9 -96.92 42.81 -13.22
N LEU A 10 -96.05 42.39 -12.30
CA LEU A 10 -95.44 43.33 -11.36
C LEU A 10 -94.08 42.81 -10.89
N ILE A 11 -93.08 43.49 -11.41
CA ILE A 11 -91.67 43.40 -11.05
C ILE A 11 -91.52 44.04 -9.67
N PHE A 12 -90.91 43.30 -8.74
CA PHE A 12 -90.24 43.91 -7.60
C PHE A 12 -88.82 43.38 -7.57
N SER A 13 -87.90 44.25 -8.00
CA SER A 13 -86.47 44.05 -7.91
C SER A 13 -86.06 44.19 -6.44
N PHE A 14 -85.55 43.12 -5.86
CA PHE A 14 -84.75 43.18 -4.65
C PHE A 14 -83.35 42.66 -4.99
N PHE A 15 -82.36 43.55 -4.90
CA PHE A 15 -80.96 43.19 -4.88
C PHE A 15 -80.69 42.42 -3.58
N ILE A 16 -80.41 41.13 -3.67
CA ILE A 16 -79.71 40.37 -2.63
C ILE A 16 -78.60 39.57 -3.30
N SER A 17 -77.39 40.01 -2.98
CA SER A 17 -76.11 39.31 -2.83
C SER A 17 -75.87 38.01 -3.61
N CYS A 18 -74.78 38.04 -4.37
CA CYS A 18 -74.08 36.88 -4.92
C CYS A 18 -73.51 36.02 -3.78
N GLU A 19 -74.32 35.19 -3.12
CA GLU A 19 -73.86 34.25 -2.08
C GLU A 19 -74.35 32.80 -2.31
N LYS A 20 -74.93 32.50 -3.48
CA LYS A 20 -75.45 31.16 -3.77
C LYS A 20 -74.90 30.55 -5.05
N LEU A 21 -73.57 30.64 -5.19
CA LEU A 21 -72.77 29.91 -6.17
C LEU A 21 -71.48 29.33 -5.53
N GLY A 22 -71.51 29.11 -4.21
CA GLY A 22 -70.39 28.61 -3.43
C GLY A 22 -70.83 27.49 -2.49
N GLU A 23 -71.59 26.52 -2.97
CA GLU A 23 -71.80 25.25 -2.26
C GLU A 23 -72.25 24.19 -3.25
N ILE A 24 -71.30 23.35 -3.67
CA ILE A 24 -71.31 21.88 -3.88
C ILE A 24 -70.03 21.58 -4.67
N ILE A 25 -68.91 21.61 -3.97
CA ILE A 25 -67.84 20.62 -4.14
C ILE A 25 -67.30 20.46 -2.72
N ASP A 26 -67.76 19.41 -2.06
CA ASP A 26 -66.93 18.77 -1.05
C ASP A 26 -65.72 18.29 -1.85
N GLU A 27 -64.62 19.04 -1.84
CA GLU A 27 -63.32 18.50 -2.26
C GLU A 27 -62.99 17.43 -1.22
N GLY A 28 -63.61 16.26 -1.38
CA GLY A 28 -63.33 15.09 -0.59
C GLY A 28 -61.82 14.94 -0.57
N LYS A 29 -61.25 14.93 0.64
CA LYS A 29 -59.81 14.83 0.81
C LYS A 29 -59.35 13.56 0.10
N TYR A 30 -58.60 13.74 -0.98
CA TYR A 30 -58.17 12.60 -1.79
C TYR A 30 -57.31 11.64 -0.95
N GLU A 31 -57.63 10.36 -1.02
CA GLU A 31 -56.92 9.34 -0.26
C GLU A 31 -55.66 8.90 -1.01
N LYS A 32 -54.55 8.87 -0.27
CA LYS A 32 -53.29 8.35 -0.80
C LYS A 32 -53.40 6.86 -1.15
N PRO A 33 -52.63 6.36 -2.14
CA PRO A 33 -52.53 4.93 -2.41
C PRO A 33 -52.16 4.11 -1.17
N VAL A 34 -52.77 2.94 -1.02
CA VAL A 34 -52.46 2.00 0.07
C VAL A 34 -51.44 0.99 -0.44
N ILE A 35 -50.26 0.96 0.17
CA ILE A 35 -49.23 -0.05 -0.11
C ILE A 35 -49.47 -1.22 0.86
N GLU A 36 -49.85 -2.36 0.32
CA GLU A 36 -50.07 -3.59 1.09
C GLU A 36 -48.73 -4.30 1.37
N LYS A 37 -47.82 -4.30 0.39
CA LYS A 37 -46.54 -4.99 0.48
C LYS A 37 -45.49 -4.36 -0.44
N VAL A 38 -44.26 -4.30 0.05
CA VAL A 38 -43.04 -4.16 -0.76
C VAL A 38 -42.15 -5.35 -0.43
N ASP A 39 -41.61 -6.03 -1.44
CA ASP A 39 -40.78 -7.22 -1.25
C ASP A 39 -39.62 -7.23 -2.27
N ALA A 40 -38.42 -7.50 -1.79
CA ALA A 40 -37.21 -7.66 -2.58
C ALA A 40 -36.65 -9.07 -2.40
N PHE A 41 -36.69 -9.87 -3.47
CA PHE A 41 -36.27 -11.26 -3.43
C PHE A 41 -35.26 -11.60 -4.55
N PRO A 42 -34.15 -12.28 -4.24
CA PRO A 42 -33.70 -12.69 -2.90
C PRO A 42 -33.22 -11.50 -2.05
N GLY A 43 -33.50 -11.53 -0.74
CA GLY A 43 -33.08 -10.47 0.19
C GLY A 43 -31.61 -10.56 0.65
N ASN A 44 -30.90 -11.66 0.32
CA ASN A 44 -29.47 -11.82 0.53
C ASN A 44 -28.83 -12.30 -0.78
N VAL A 45 -27.90 -11.52 -1.34
CA VAL A 45 -27.34 -11.78 -2.67
C VAL A 45 -25.83 -11.52 -2.74
N ASN A 46 -25.16 -12.04 -3.76
CA ASN A 46 -23.79 -11.68 -4.06
C ASN A 46 -23.73 -10.39 -4.89
N GLN A 47 -22.55 -9.79 -4.93
CA GLN A 47 -22.24 -8.66 -5.81
C GLN A 47 -22.53 -9.02 -7.28
N GLY A 48 -23.29 -8.17 -7.98
CA GLY A 48 -23.68 -8.38 -9.38
C GLY A 48 -24.91 -9.26 -9.60
N ASP A 49 -25.44 -9.91 -8.57
CA ASP A 49 -26.69 -10.67 -8.67
C ASP A 49 -27.87 -9.74 -8.93
N THR A 50 -28.93 -10.29 -9.52
CA THR A 50 -30.18 -9.56 -9.79
C THR A 50 -31.23 -9.90 -8.72
N VAL A 51 -31.87 -8.86 -8.18
CA VAL A 51 -32.99 -8.92 -7.23
C VAL A 51 -34.26 -8.50 -7.94
N THR A 52 -35.35 -9.23 -7.72
CA THR A 52 -36.70 -8.82 -8.14
C THR A 52 -37.35 -8.05 -7.00
N ALA A 53 -37.75 -6.80 -7.27
CA ALA A 53 -38.49 -5.98 -6.32
C ALA A 53 -39.94 -5.79 -6.79
N VAL A 54 -40.89 -6.06 -5.91
CA VAL A 54 -42.33 -6.05 -6.18
C VAL A 54 -43.04 -5.14 -5.19
N VAL A 55 -44.02 -4.38 -5.67
CA VAL A 55 -44.97 -3.64 -4.83
C VAL A 55 -46.40 -4.10 -5.11
N VAL A 56 -47.18 -4.30 -4.04
CA VAL A 56 -48.62 -4.53 -4.10
C VAL A 56 -49.30 -3.32 -3.49
N ALA A 57 -50.12 -2.61 -4.26
CA ALA A 57 -50.80 -1.41 -3.82
C ALA A 57 -52.20 -1.28 -4.45
N THR A 58 -53.10 -0.59 -3.75
CA THR A 58 -54.47 -0.31 -4.20
C THR A 58 -54.74 1.20 -4.16
N ASN A 59 -55.59 1.66 -5.08
CA ASN A 59 -56.11 3.03 -5.07
C ASN A 59 -57.51 3.04 -4.43
N PRO A 60 -57.73 3.72 -3.28
CA PRO A 60 -59.05 3.79 -2.65
C PRO A 60 -60.13 4.46 -3.51
N GLU A 61 -59.73 5.30 -4.46
CA GLU A 61 -60.63 6.20 -5.19
C GLU A 61 -60.98 5.71 -6.60
N ASP A 62 -60.60 4.48 -6.94
CA ASP A 62 -60.60 3.93 -8.29
C ASP A 62 -59.68 4.73 -9.25
N GLY A 63 -59.11 4.08 -10.26
CA GLY A 63 -58.14 4.71 -11.18
C GLY A 63 -56.70 4.19 -11.09
N MET A 64 -55.86 4.64 -12.03
CA MET A 64 -54.54 4.06 -12.28
C MET A 64 -53.49 4.50 -11.24
N LEU A 65 -52.58 3.57 -10.92
CA LEU A 65 -51.39 3.85 -10.12
C LEU A 65 -50.16 3.98 -11.02
N THR A 66 -49.25 4.85 -10.61
CA THR A 66 -47.92 5.00 -11.19
C THR A 66 -46.85 4.68 -10.14
N TYR A 67 -45.72 4.15 -10.59
CA TYR A 67 -44.64 3.67 -9.73
C TYR A 67 -43.33 4.37 -10.08
N SER A 68 -42.48 4.60 -9.07
CA SER A 68 -41.12 5.08 -9.28
C SER A 68 -40.20 4.46 -8.25
N TRP A 69 -39.31 3.59 -8.73
CA TRP A 69 -38.32 2.92 -7.90
C TRP A 69 -37.01 3.71 -7.84
N SER A 70 -36.41 3.69 -6.65
CA SER A 70 -35.14 4.33 -6.37
C SER A 70 -34.34 3.48 -5.39
N SER A 71 -33.02 3.57 -5.48
CA SER A 71 -32.07 3.05 -4.50
C SER A 71 -31.11 4.18 -4.15
N ASP A 72 -30.27 4.00 -3.13
CA ASP A 72 -29.23 4.98 -2.81
C ASP A 72 -28.43 5.32 -4.10
N PRO A 73 -28.24 6.62 -4.45
CA PRO A 73 -27.71 7.07 -5.74
C PRO A 73 -26.32 6.55 -6.12
N SER A 74 -25.58 5.95 -5.17
CA SER A 74 -24.23 5.42 -5.39
C SER A 74 -24.16 3.89 -5.34
N ARG A 75 -25.32 3.21 -5.36
CA ARG A 75 -25.49 1.90 -4.76
C ARG A 75 -26.50 1.05 -5.56
N GLY A 76 -25.97 0.23 -6.48
CA GLY A 76 -26.73 -0.68 -7.35
C GLY A 76 -27.41 0.01 -8.53
N THR A 77 -28.09 -0.76 -9.38
CA THR A 77 -28.73 -0.20 -10.60
C THR A 77 -30.01 -0.95 -10.95
N PHE A 78 -31.11 -0.21 -11.14
CA PHE A 78 -32.33 -0.78 -11.70
C PHE A 78 -32.21 -0.99 -13.22
N ILE A 79 -32.63 -2.17 -13.67
CA ILE A 79 -32.84 -2.44 -15.09
C ILE A 79 -34.07 -1.65 -15.53
N GLN A 80 -33.93 -0.83 -16.57
CA GLN A 80 -35.01 0.03 -17.03
C GLN A 80 -36.07 -0.77 -17.81
N PRO A 81 -37.37 -0.42 -17.67
CA PRO A 81 -37.86 0.75 -16.94
C PRO A 81 -38.08 0.49 -15.43
N ALA A 82 -37.72 1.45 -14.58
CA ALA A 82 -37.83 1.35 -13.11
C ALA A 82 -39.15 1.94 -12.55
N ASN A 83 -40.24 1.85 -13.31
CA ASN A 83 -41.54 2.48 -13.01
C ASN A 83 -42.72 1.50 -13.12
N LEU A 84 -42.46 0.21 -12.89
CA LEU A 84 -43.46 -0.86 -12.89
C LEU A 84 -43.72 -1.35 -11.46
N ASP A 85 -44.80 -2.12 -11.28
CA ASP A 85 -45.12 -2.82 -10.04
C ASP A 85 -44.09 -3.92 -9.69
N THR A 86 -43.43 -4.46 -10.72
CA THR A 86 -42.29 -5.37 -10.60
C THR A 86 -41.08 -4.85 -11.38
N VAL A 87 -39.94 -4.71 -10.72
CA VAL A 87 -38.68 -4.25 -11.32
C VAL A 87 -37.51 -5.16 -10.94
N TYR A 88 -36.37 -4.98 -11.62
CA TYR A 88 -35.14 -5.74 -11.35
C TYR A 88 -34.01 -4.80 -10.97
N TRP A 89 -33.28 -5.14 -9.90
CA TRP A 89 -32.16 -4.37 -9.39
C TRP A 89 -30.89 -5.22 -9.37
N ILE A 90 -29.79 -4.68 -9.89
CA ILE A 90 -28.48 -5.34 -9.91
C ILE A 90 -27.67 -4.87 -8.70
N ALA A 91 -27.22 -5.83 -7.89
CA ALA A 91 -26.42 -5.58 -6.70
C ALA A 91 -25.06 -4.96 -7.04
N PRO A 92 -24.60 -3.92 -6.31
CA PRO A 92 -23.30 -3.30 -6.53
C PRO A 92 -22.13 -4.20 -6.11
N SER A 93 -20.92 -3.75 -6.40
CA SER A 93 -19.67 -4.44 -6.04
C SER A 93 -19.23 -4.26 -4.59
N VAL A 94 -19.94 -3.42 -3.82
CA VAL A 94 -19.69 -3.23 -2.39
C VAL A 94 -20.70 -4.07 -1.64
N GLY A 95 -20.26 -4.83 -0.65
CA GLY A 95 -21.18 -5.53 0.25
C GLY A 95 -21.64 -4.59 1.35
N ASP A 96 -22.95 -4.51 1.55
CA ASP A 96 -23.62 -3.66 2.54
C ASP A 96 -25.12 -4.02 2.57
N THR A 97 -25.89 -3.35 3.42
CA THR A 97 -27.36 -3.35 3.34
C THR A 97 -27.83 -2.20 2.46
N TYR A 98 -28.76 -2.49 1.56
CA TYR A 98 -29.30 -1.58 0.55
C TYR A 98 -30.80 -1.47 0.70
N THR A 99 -31.32 -0.25 0.74
CA THR A 99 -32.76 0.01 0.76
C THR A 99 -33.26 0.27 -0.66
N LEU A 100 -34.26 -0.51 -1.09
CA LEU A 100 -35.01 -0.27 -2.32
C LEU A 100 -36.32 0.42 -1.96
N LYS A 101 -36.54 1.61 -2.52
CA LYS A 101 -37.70 2.44 -2.22
C LYS A 101 -38.58 2.60 -3.45
N VAL A 102 -39.89 2.42 -3.27
CA VAL A 102 -40.91 2.68 -4.28
C VAL A 102 -41.81 3.83 -3.86
N THR A 103 -42.08 4.74 -4.78
CA THR A 103 -43.16 5.73 -4.64
C THR A 103 -44.32 5.30 -5.51
N VAL A 104 -45.48 5.10 -4.90
CA VAL A 104 -46.75 4.77 -5.56
C VAL A 104 -47.61 6.03 -5.55
N ARG A 105 -48.13 6.42 -6.71
CA ARG A 105 -48.87 7.67 -6.91
C ARG A 105 -50.16 7.44 -7.69
N ASN A 106 -51.26 8.00 -7.21
CA ASN A 106 -52.48 8.21 -8.00
C ASN A 106 -52.48 9.64 -8.57
N ASP A 107 -53.59 10.12 -9.11
CA ASP A 107 -53.61 11.41 -9.82
C ASP A 107 -53.26 12.61 -8.91
N GLU A 108 -53.55 12.53 -7.61
CA GLU A 108 -53.41 13.66 -6.68
C GLU A 108 -52.42 13.44 -5.54
N GLU A 109 -52.28 12.21 -5.04
CA GLU A 109 -51.54 11.85 -3.84
C GLU A 109 -50.49 10.75 -4.06
N SER A 110 -49.57 10.58 -3.10
CA SER A 110 -48.55 9.53 -3.16
C SER A 110 -48.27 8.88 -1.81
N ASN A 111 -47.78 7.65 -1.86
CA ASN A 111 -47.31 6.91 -0.71
C ASN A 111 -45.99 6.20 -1.04
N THR A 112 -45.15 5.99 -0.04
CA THR A 112 -43.83 5.35 -0.25
C THR A 112 -43.69 4.11 0.60
N GLY A 113 -43.15 3.06 0.01
CA GLY A 113 -42.76 1.84 0.70
C GLY A 113 -41.30 1.51 0.42
N GLU A 114 -40.73 0.64 1.23
CA GLU A 114 -39.33 0.23 1.12
C GLU A 114 -39.14 -1.21 1.55
N ASP A 115 -38.09 -1.84 1.02
CA ASP A 115 -37.57 -3.11 1.51
C ASP A 115 -36.03 -3.12 1.44
N ILE A 116 -35.40 -4.07 2.13
CA ILE A 116 -33.95 -4.17 2.27
C ILE A 116 -33.39 -5.39 1.53
N VAL A 117 -32.22 -5.20 0.93
CA VAL A 117 -31.40 -6.25 0.34
C VAL A 117 -30.03 -6.19 1.00
N VAL A 118 -29.55 -7.32 1.51
CA VAL A 118 -28.19 -7.47 2.01
C VAL A 118 -27.32 -8.03 0.89
N VAL A 119 -26.32 -7.28 0.48
CA VAL A 119 -25.32 -7.72 -0.49
C VAL A 119 -24.10 -8.21 0.27
N ARG A 120 -23.67 -9.43 -0.01
CA ARG A 120 -22.54 -10.06 0.67
C ARG A 120 -21.24 -9.26 0.45
N SER A 121 -20.58 -8.93 1.54
CA SER A 121 -19.17 -8.51 1.55
C SER A 121 -18.28 -9.74 1.41
N TYR A 122 -17.26 -9.66 0.56
CA TYR A 122 -16.24 -10.69 0.50
C TYR A 122 -15.09 -10.30 1.41
N GLU A 123 -14.76 -11.16 2.36
CA GLU A 123 -13.57 -10.96 3.16
C GLU A 123 -12.29 -11.17 2.35
N LYS A 124 -11.30 -10.39 2.70
CA LYS A 124 -9.97 -10.42 2.10
C LYS A 124 -9.14 -11.56 2.73
N PRO A 125 -8.17 -12.18 2.03
CA PRO A 125 -7.31 -13.19 2.64
C PRO A 125 -6.61 -12.68 3.88
N ILE A 126 -6.52 -13.52 4.91
CA ILE A 126 -5.80 -13.22 6.15
C ILE A 126 -4.38 -13.76 6.01
N ILE A 127 -3.38 -12.88 6.04
CA ILE A 127 -1.98 -13.29 6.12
C ILE A 127 -1.66 -13.50 7.60
N GLU A 128 -1.40 -14.74 7.99
CA GLU A 128 -1.06 -15.11 9.37
C GLU A 128 0.42 -14.91 9.64
N LYS A 129 1.26 -15.22 8.64
CA LYS A 129 2.72 -15.12 8.76
C LYS A 129 3.38 -14.91 7.40
N VAL A 130 4.45 -14.12 7.39
CA VAL A 130 5.45 -14.09 6.31
C VAL A 130 6.80 -14.23 6.99
N ASP A 131 7.62 -15.16 6.52
CA ASP A 131 8.97 -15.39 7.04
C ASP A 131 9.97 -15.60 5.91
N VAL A 132 11.23 -15.28 6.20
CA VAL A 132 12.39 -15.71 5.43
C VAL A 132 13.36 -16.55 6.26
N PHE A 133 13.95 -17.56 5.65
CA PHE A 133 15.00 -18.37 6.27
C PHE A 133 16.09 -18.76 5.27
N PRO A 134 17.37 -18.51 5.58
CA PRO A 134 17.86 -17.71 6.72
C PRO A 134 17.60 -16.20 6.52
N GLY A 135 17.44 -15.45 7.62
CA GLY A 135 17.19 -13.99 7.59
C GLY A 135 18.45 -13.13 7.39
N THR A 136 19.64 -13.75 7.42
CA THR A 136 20.92 -13.11 7.08
C THR A 136 21.75 -14.07 6.24
N VAL A 137 22.28 -13.60 5.12
CA VAL A 137 23.02 -14.42 4.13
C VAL A 137 24.24 -13.72 3.55
N ASN A 138 25.15 -14.48 2.95
CA ASN A 138 26.18 -13.93 2.08
C ASN A 138 25.63 -13.70 0.67
N PRO A 139 26.37 -12.99 -0.20
CA PRO A 139 25.97 -12.83 -1.58
C PRO A 139 25.86 -14.15 -2.35
N GLY A 140 24.85 -14.26 -3.22
CA GLY A 140 24.61 -15.45 -4.02
C GLY A 140 24.00 -16.63 -3.27
N ASP A 141 23.92 -16.57 -1.94
CA ASP A 141 23.21 -17.57 -1.16
C ASP A 141 21.70 -17.51 -1.44
N THR A 142 21.04 -18.65 -1.28
CA THR A 142 19.59 -18.78 -1.48
C THR A 142 18.86 -18.71 -0.14
N VAL A 143 17.77 -17.94 -0.14
CA VAL A 143 16.85 -17.75 0.98
C VAL A 143 15.51 -18.38 0.61
N THR A 144 14.90 -19.08 1.56
CA THR A 144 13.54 -19.59 1.44
C THR A 144 12.59 -18.55 2.03
N ALA A 145 11.59 -18.10 1.27
CA ALA A 145 10.54 -17.22 1.74
C ALA A 145 9.21 -17.97 1.76
N ILE A 146 8.48 -17.88 2.88
CA ILE A 146 7.24 -18.62 3.13
C ILE A 146 6.17 -17.63 3.56
N VAL A 147 4.95 -17.82 3.05
CA VAL A 147 3.75 -17.15 3.53
C VAL A 147 2.73 -18.18 4.02
N VAL A 148 2.13 -17.91 5.18
CA VAL A 148 0.98 -18.65 5.71
C VAL A 148 -0.22 -17.71 5.65
N ALA A 149 -1.26 -18.12 4.92
CA ALA A 149 -2.46 -17.33 4.74
C ALA A 149 -3.71 -18.21 4.65
N THR A 150 -4.83 -17.66 5.08
CA THR A 150 -6.15 -18.29 5.04
C THR A 150 -7.15 -17.44 4.25
N ASN A 151 -8.13 -18.08 3.64
CA ASN A 151 -9.22 -17.42 2.91
C ASN A 151 -10.52 -17.60 3.70
N PRO A 152 -11.11 -16.53 4.27
CA PRO A 152 -12.34 -16.66 5.07
C PRO A 152 -13.56 -17.09 4.26
N GLU A 153 -13.57 -16.84 2.95
CA GLU A 153 -14.72 -17.08 2.06
C GLU A 153 -14.71 -18.45 1.37
N ASP A 154 -13.85 -19.38 1.82
CA ASP A 154 -13.45 -20.60 1.10
C ASP A 154 -12.88 -20.32 -0.32
N GLY A 155 -12.16 -21.28 -0.89
CA GLY A 155 -11.57 -21.16 -2.24
C GLY A 155 -10.06 -20.88 -2.26
N LEU A 156 -9.48 -20.98 -3.46
CA LEU A 156 -8.02 -20.99 -3.65
C LEU A 156 -7.38 -19.61 -3.47
N LEU A 157 -6.21 -19.61 -2.85
CA LEU A 157 -5.33 -18.44 -2.81
C LEU A 157 -4.32 -18.49 -3.95
N THR A 158 -3.99 -17.31 -4.47
CA THR A 158 -2.91 -17.09 -5.43
C THR A 158 -1.85 -16.20 -4.83
N TYR A 159 -0.60 -16.43 -5.22
CA TYR A 159 0.57 -15.77 -4.65
C TYR A 159 1.38 -15.09 -5.75
N SER A 160 2.00 -13.97 -5.43
CA SER A 160 2.99 -13.32 -6.29
C SER A 160 4.04 -12.65 -5.43
N TRP A 161 5.28 -13.10 -5.56
CA TRP A 161 6.42 -12.53 -4.84
C TRP A 161 7.16 -11.51 -5.69
N SER A 162 7.72 -10.51 -5.02
CA SER A 162 8.54 -9.45 -5.61
C SER A 162 9.58 -8.99 -4.59
N SER A 163 10.71 -8.49 -5.08
CA SER A 163 11.75 -7.84 -4.28
C SER A 163 12.00 -6.44 -4.83
N ASP A 164 12.78 -5.63 -4.10
CA ASP A 164 13.15 -4.31 -4.59
C ASP A 164 13.81 -4.39 -6.00
N PRO A 165 13.64 -3.36 -6.86
CA PRO A 165 14.20 -3.39 -8.21
C PRO A 165 15.73 -3.52 -8.22
N ASN A 166 16.29 -4.38 -9.06
CA ASN A 166 17.73 -4.69 -9.18
C ASN A 166 18.38 -5.30 -7.92
N ARG A 167 17.58 -5.91 -7.05
CA ARG A 167 18.00 -6.35 -5.73
C ARG A 167 17.66 -7.84 -5.51
N GLY A 168 18.52 -8.71 -6.05
CA GLY A 168 18.38 -10.18 -6.00
C GLY A 168 17.44 -10.77 -7.05
N GLN A 169 17.27 -12.09 -7.04
CA GLN A 169 16.47 -12.81 -8.04
C GLN A 169 15.68 -13.98 -7.45
N PHE A 170 14.38 -14.06 -7.75
CA PHE A 170 13.59 -15.27 -7.45
C PHE A 170 13.88 -16.41 -8.42
N ILE A 171 14.02 -17.61 -7.88
CA ILE A 171 13.99 -18.85 -8.64
C ILE A 171 12.54 -19.09 -9.08
N GLN A 172 12.32 -19.20 -10.39
CA GLN A 172 10.97 -19.33 -10.93
C GLN A 172 10.39 -20.73 -10.70
N PRO A 173 9.08 -20.85 -10.41
CA PRO A 173 8.11 -19.76 -10.41
C PRO A 173 7.99 -19.05 -9.04
N ALA A 174 7.85 -17.72 -9.06
CA ALA A 174 7.73 -16.88 -7.86
C ALA A 174 6.27 -16.66 -7.40
N ASN A 175 5.39 -17.63 -7.62
CA ASN A 175 3.93 -17.52 -7.42
C ASN A 175 3.35 -18.61 -6.50
N LYS A 176 4.15 -19.10 -5.56
CA LYS A 176 3.79 -20.13 -4.58
C LYS A 176 3.78 -19.56 -3.16
N ASP A 177 3.21 -20.33 -2.23
CA ASP A 177 3.27 -20.09 -0.79
C ASP A 177 4.71 -20.17 -0.24
N THR A 178 5.55 -20.99 -0.85
CA THR A 178 7.00 -21.06 -0.62
C THR A 178 7.77 -20.78 -1.90
N VAL A 179 8.70 -19.83 -1.85
CA VAL A 179 9.60 -19.47 -2.96
C VAL A 179 11.05 -19.38 -2.50
N TYR A 180 11.96 -19.32 -3.48
CA TYR A 180 13.39 -19.19 -3.23
C TYR A 180 13.93 -17.93 -3.89
N TRP A 181 14.74 -17.17 -3.16
CA TRP A 181 15.34 -15.92 -3.61
C TRP A 181 16.86 -15.96 -3.44
N ILE A 182 17.59 -15.54 -4.46
CA ILE A 182 19.05 -15.50 -4.49
C ILE A 182 19.50 -14.07 -4.16
N ALA A 183 20.37 -13.95 -3.17
CA ALA A 183 20.89 -12.67 -2.70
C ALA A 183 21.83 -11.99 -3.72
N PRO A 184 21.76 -10.65 -3.89
CA PRO A 184 22.67 -9.90 -4.75
C PRO A 184 24.08 -9.79 -4.15
N LEU A 185 25.01 -9.22 -4.94
CA LEU A 185 26.41 -9.00 -4.56
C LEU A 185 26.63 -7.87 -3.55
N ILE A 186 25.76 -6.87 -3.60
CA ILE A 186 25.81 -5.73 -2.69
C ILE A 186 25.12 -6.18 -1.40
N GLY A 187 25.80 -6.04 -0.27
CA GLY A 187 25.12 -6.20 1.02
C GLY A 187 24.15 -5.05 1.25
N ASP A 188 22.99 -5.32 1.82
CA ASP A 188 22.00 -4.33 2.25
C ASP A 188 20.85 -5.06 2.97
N THR A 189 19.87 -4.31 3.46
CA THR A 189 18.54 -4.85 3.77
C THR A 189 17.68 -4.87 2.52
N TYR A 190 17.01 -5.98 2.28
CA TYR A 190 16.17 -6.23 1.12
C TYR A 190 14.77 -6.63 1.56
N THR A 191 13.75 -6.03 0.97
CA THR A 191 12.36 -6.39 1.31
C THR A 191 11.82 -7.39 0.31
N LEU A 192 11.33 -8.53 0.80
CA LEU A 192 10.57 -9.49 -0.01
C LEU A 192 9.08 -9.26 0.26
N LYS A 193 8.35 -8.91 -0.79
CA LYS A 193 6.92 -8.64 -0.75
C LYS A 193 6.16 -9.79 -1.37
N VAL A 194 5.12 -10.27 -0.68
CA VAL A 194 4.18 -11.27 -1.20
C VAL A 194 2.80 -10.64 -1.38
N THR A 195 2.18 -10.91 -2.51
CA THR A 195 0.80 -10.53 -2.78
C THR A 195 -0.04 -11.79 -2.71
N VAL A 196 -0.84 -11.94 -1.64
CA VAL A 196 -1.79 -13.04 -1.48
C VAL A 196 -3.15 -12.55 -1.94
N ARG A 197 -3.77 -13.22 -2.90
CA ARG A 197 -5.10 -12.86 -3.39
C ARG A 197 -6.00 -14.09 -3.35
N ASN A 198 -7.20 -13.92 -2.81
CA ASN A 198 -8.33 -14.69 -3.32
C ASN A 198 -8.77 -14.03 -4.64
N GLU A 199 -9.95 -14.37 -5.13
CA GLU A 199 -10.47 -13.79 -6.37
C GLU A 199 -10.68 -12.25 -6.30
N LYS A 200 -10.46 -11.61 -5.13
CA LYS A 200 -10.83 -10.21 -4.85
C LYS A 200 -9.77 -9.29 -4.16
N SER A 201 -8.49 -9.72 -4.03
CA SER A 201 -7.24 -8.93 -3.70
C SER A 201 -6.61 -8.99 -2.27
N ASN A 202 -5.26 -8.77 -2.15
CA ASN A 202 -4.47 -8.34 -0.96
C ASN A 202 -2.91 -8.34 -1.12
N THR A 203 -2.13 -7.83 -0.11
CA THR A 203 -0.62 -7.83 -0.03
C THR A 203 -0.03 -8.01 1.40
N GLY A 204 1.17 -8.58 1.54
CA GLY A 204 2.01 -8.72 2.77
C GLY A 204 3.52 -8.60 2.48
N GLN A 205 4.38 -8.44 3.50
CA GLN A 205 5.83 -8.13 3.33
C GLN A 205 6.69 -8.74 4.45
N ASP A 206 7.96 -9.03 4.16
CA ASP A 206 9.01 -9.37 5.13
C ASP A 206 10.39 -8.90 4.63
N VAL A 207 11.43 -8.95 5.45
CA VAL A 207 12.78 -8.42 5.18
C VAL A 207 13.87 -9.47 5.32
N VAL A 208 14.91 -9.37 4.48
CA VAL A 208 16.14 -10.17 4.54
C VAL A 208 17.36 -9.25 4.55
N ILE A 209 18.39 -9.61 5.32
CA ILE A 209 19.65 -8.87 5.35
C ILE A 209 20.70 -9.66 4.56
N VAL A 210 21.40 -8.99 3.66
CA VAL A 210 22.51 -9.59 2.90
C VAL A 210 23.80 -8.92 3.32
N GLN A 211 24.80 -9.73 3.63
CA GLN A 211 26.14 -9.29 3.91
C GLN A 211 26.91 -9.14 2.60
N SER A 212 27.82 -8.17 2.51
CA SER A 212 28.72 -8.06 1.37
C SER A 212 29.87 -9.07 1.49
N SER A 213 30.33 -9.63 0.37
CA SER A 213 31.52 -10.49 0.30
C SER A 213 32.65 -9.90 -0.52
N VAL A 214 32.51 -8.67 -1.03
CA VAL A 214 33.61 -7.98 -1.73
C VAL A 214 34.50 -7.29 -0.69
N ASN A 215 35.82 -7.46 -0.78
CA ASN A 215 36.74 -6.81 0.16
C ASN A 215 36.71 -5.29 -0.04
N PRO A 216 36.85 -4.49 1.03
CA PRO A 216 37.15 -3.06 0.90
C PRO A 216 38.33 -2.80 -0.05
N LEU A 217 38.24 -1.74 -0.84
CA LEU A 217 39.36 -1.23 -1.62
C LEU A 217 40.16 -0.27 -0.74
N VAL A 218 41.48 -0.45 -0.65
CA VAL A 218 42.39 0.42 0.10
C VAL A 218 43.55 0.79 -0.83
N ASN A 219 43.98 2.05 -0.78
CA ASN A 219 45.09 2.56 -1.59
C ASN A 219 45.85 3.68 -0.85
N ILE A 220 47.09 3.41 -0.45
CA ILE A 220 48.00 4.38 0.16
C ILE A 220 48.53 5.32 -0.94
N THR A 221 48.18 6.60 -0.83
CA THR A 221 48.61 7.63 -1.78
C THR A 221 49.95 8.24 -1.38
N SER A 222 50.28 8.28 -0.08
CA SER A 222 51.58 8.70 0.45
C SER A 222 51.82 8.02 1.80
N PRO A 223 53.05 7.58 2.15
CA PRO A 223 54.28 7.65 1.35
C PRO A 223 54.32 6.62 0.22
N LYS A 224 55.33 6.70 -0.66
CA LYS A 224 55.55 5.72 -1.73
C LYS A 224 56.59 4.67 -1.33
N THR A 225 56.48 3.48 -1.91
CA THR A 225 57.48 2.42 -1.72
C THR A 225 58.88 2.90 -2.14
N ASN A 226 59.88 2.58 -1.32
CA ASN A 226 61.29 3.00 -1.39
C ASN A 226 61.57 4.47 -1.07
N GLU A 227 60.60 5.22 -0.56
CA GLU A 227 60.85 6.57 -0.03
C GLU A 227 61.73 6.51 1.23
N PHE A 228 62.54 7.54 1.44
CA PHE A 228 63.50 7.62 2.53
C PHE A 228 63.07 8.66 3.56
N PHE A 229 63.13 8.27 4.84
CA PHE A 229 62.85 9.13 5.98
C PHE A 229 63.99 9.07 6.97
N VAL A 230 64.15 10.11 7.77
CA VAL A 230 65.14 10.11 8.87
C VAL A 230 64.44 9.60 10.14
N GLN A 231 65.18 8.93 11.01
CA GLN A 231 64.69 8.57 12.33
C GLN A 231 64.21 9.80 13.12
N ASN A 232 63.17 9.65 13.94
CA ASN A 232 62.53 10.71 14.72
C ASN A 232 61.81 11.78 13.87
N THR A 233 61.43 11.47 12.63
CA THR A 233 60.55 12.32 11.82
C THR A 233 59.11 11.84 11.89
N ASN A 234 58.17 12.77 11.82
CA ASN A 234 56.77 12.43 11.61
C ASN A 234 56.56 12.06 10.13
N ILE A 235 55.87 10.96 9.90
CA ILE A 235 55.41 10.53 8.57
C ILE A 235 53.90 10.61 8.57
N ASP A 236 53.37 11.30 7.56
CA ASP A 236 51.95 11.35 7.26
C ASP A 236 51.62 10.28 6.22
N VAL A 237 50.59 9.48 6.52
CA VAL A 237 50.07 8.42 5.67
C VAL A 237 48.72 8.86 5.12
N GLU A 238 48.73 9.31 3.87
CA GLU A 238 47.53 9.66 3.11
C GLU A 238 47.05 8.43 2.34
N LEU A 239 45.75 8.17 2.35
CA LEU A 239 45.17 7.05 1.62
C LEU A 239 43.71 7.28 1.24
N THR A 240 43.21 6.42 0.34
CA THR A 240 41.78 6.23 0.10
C THR A 240 41.34 4.84 0.52
N ALA A 241 40.13 4.73 1.09
CA ALA A 241 39.50 3.45 1.39
C ALA A 241 38.00 3.49 1.12
N TYR A 242 37.46 2.47 0.46
CA TYR A 242 36.06 2.42 0.01
C TYR A 242 35.47 1.01 0.11
N HIS A 243 34.16 0.94 0.41
CA HIS A 243 33.36 -0.28 0.28
C HIS A 243 31.89 0.11 0.09
N ASP A 244 31.14 -0.67 -0.71
CA ASP A 244 29.73 -0.37 -1.07
C ASP A 244 28.79 -0.24 0.15
N ASN A 245 29.16 -0.85 1.27
CA ASN A 245 28.41 -0.79 2.53
C ASN A 245 29.05 0.13 3.59
N SER A 246 29.88 1.07 3.19
CA SER A 246 30.74 1.83 4.10
C SER A 246 31.72 0.92 4.86
N LEU A 247 32.55 1.54 5.70
CA LEU A 247 33.60 0.86 6.46
C LEU A 247 33.23 0.79 7.95
N ALA A 248 33.62 -0.29 8.62
CA ALA A 248 33.60 -0.36 10.08
C ALA A 248 34.75 0.49 10.66
N TYR A 249 35.95 0.29 10.12
CA TYR A 249 37.17 0.96 10.53
C TYR A 249 38.21 0.97 9.41
N VAL A 250 39.20 1.84 9.57
CA VAL A 250 40.48 1.85 8.87
C VAL A 250 41.60 1.85 9.92
N ARG A 251 42.56 0.94 9.82
CA ARG A 251 43.65 0.77 10.79
C ARG A 251 45.01 0.91 10.12
N LEU A 252 45.90 1.66 10.75
CA LEU A 252 47.30 1.77 10.36
C LEU A 252 48.14 0.79 11.17
N PHE A 253 49.00 0.02 10.48
CA PHE A 253 50.02 -0.83 11.05
C PHE A 253 51.40 -0.42 10.53
N VAL A 254 52.38 -0.38 11.42
CA VAL A 254 53.80 -0.13 11.08
C VAL A 254 54.63 -1.27 11.66
N ASN A 255 55.33 -2.01 10.79
CA ASN A 255 56.04 -3.25 11.15
C ASN A 255 55.14 -4.24 11.92
N GLY A 256 53.89 -4.37 11.46
CA GLY A 256 52.87 -5.23 12.07
C GLY A 256 52.27 -4.71 13.39
N ILE A 257 52.71 -3.55 13.89
CA ILE A 257 52.19 -2.95 15.12
C ILE A 257 51.14 -1.91 14.77
N GLN A 258 49.91 -2.04 15.30
CA GLN A 258 48.86 -1.04 15.09
C GLN A 258 49.28 0.31 15.69
N LYS A 259 49.27 1.37 14.87
CA LYS A 259 49.59 2.74 15.27
C LYS A 259 48.37 3.64 15.39
N GLY A 260 47.28 3.31 14.68
CA GLY A 260 46.06 4.12 14.72
C GLY A 260 44.84 3.40 14.14
N GLU A 261 43.67 3.95 14.44
CA GLU A 261 42.37 3.54 13.90
C GLU A 261 41.52 4.77 13.65
N GLN A 262 40.77 4.78 12.55
CA GLN A 262 39.76 5.78 12.23
C GLN A 262 38.45 5.08 11.86
N ASN A 263 37.34 5.71 12.24
CA ASN A 263 36.00 5.32 11.79
C ASN A 263 35.76 5.77 10.35
N TYR A 264 34.70 5.27 9.72
CA TYR A 264 34.30 5.66 8.37
C TYR A 264 34.21 7.17 8.16
N ASP A 265 34.83 7.63 7.09
CA ASP A 265 34.67 8.95 6.50
C ASP A 265 34.00 8.83 5.12
N ALA A 266 32.90 9.56 4.93
CA ALA A 266 32.16 9.62 3.67
C ALA A 266 32.97 10.24 2.52
N SER A 267 34.07 10.97 2.80
CA SER A 267 35.01 11.44 1.79
C SER A 267 35.85 10.30 1.18
N ASN A 268 35.90 9.14 1.84
CA ASN A 268 36.78 8.01 1.54
C ASN A 268 38.29 8.33 1.60
N ASN A 269 38.69 9.51 2.12
CA ASN A 269 40.09 9.89 2.32
C ASN A 269 40.44 9.78 3.81
N TYR A 270 41.63 9.28 4.11
CA TYR A 270 42.11 9.13 5.48
C TYR A 270 43.54 9.63 5.59
N LEU A 271 43.87 10.18 6.76
CA LEU A 271 45.19 10.68 7.09
C LEU A 271 45.60 10.16 8.46
N PHE A 272 46.64 9.34 8.52
CA PHE A 272 47.30 8.96 9.77
C PHE A 272 48.65 9.65 9.89
N SER A 273 49.17 9.75 11.11
CA SER A 273 50.53 10.23 11.36
C SER A 273 51.21 9.36 12.40
N PHE A 274 52.50 9.08 12.22
CA PHE A 274 53.33 8.45 13.24
C PHE A 274 54.76 8.97 13.20
N THR A 275 55.45 8.97 14.34
CA THR A 275 56.87 9.35 14.41
C THR A 275 57.76 8.11 14.33
N THR A 276 58.78 8.14 13.48
CA THR A 276 59.77 7.07 13.36
C THR A 276 60.65 6.99 14.60
N ASP A 277 61.07 5.78 14.98
CA ASP A 277 61.98 5.56 16.12
C ASP A 277 63.13 4.62 15.75
N SER A 278 64.01 4.31 16.72
CA SER A 278 65.19 3.46 16.48
C SER A 278 64.84 2.04 16.05
N SER A 279 63.65 1.52 16.40
CA SER A 279 63.19 0.19 16.00
C SER A 279 62.78 0.11 14.52
N MET A 280 62.61 1.26 13.88
CA MET A 280 62.17 1.36 12.48
C MET A 280 63.34 1.56 11.50
N VAL A 281 64.58 1.71 11.98
CA VAL A 281 65.75 1.93 11.11
C VAL A 281 65.94 0.75 10.13
N GLY A 282 66.08 1.08 8.85
CA GLY A 282 66.08 0.14 7.73
C GLY A 282 64.72 0.07 7.02
N PRO A 283 64.45 -1.03 6.29
CA PRO A 283 63.15 -1.24 5.65
C PRO A 283 62.03 -1.30 6.69
N THR A 284 61.05 -0.40 6.55
CA THR A 284 59.87 -0.30 7.40
C THR A 284 58.61 -0.48 6.56
N THR A 285 57.76 -1.39 7.00
CA THR A 285 56.45 -1.67 6.39
C THR A 285 55.40 -0.75 6.97
N ILE A 286 54.57 -0.17 6.09
CA ILE A 286 53.39 0.60 6.43
C ILE A 286 52.23 -0.10 5.72
N GLU A 287 51.34 -0.68 6.51
CA GLU A 287 50.15 -1.37 6.02
C GLU A 287 48.91 -0.66 6.55
N VAL A 288 47.91 -0.51 5.68
CA VAL A 288 46.60 -0.01 6.06
C VAL A 288 45.57 -1.07 5.76
N VAL A 289 44.73 -1.39 6.74
CA VAL A 289 43.67 -2.40 6.64
C VAL A 289 42.32 -1.73 6.89
N ALA A 290 41.36 -1.96 6.01
CA ALA A 290 39.97 -1.52 6.17
C ALA A 290 39.02 -2.71 6.24
N ALA A 291 37.96 -2.59 7.03
CA ALA A 291 36.93 -3.62 7.19
C ALA A 291 35.55 -3.11 6.74
N ALA A 292 34.78 -3.96 6.06
CA ALA A 292 33.40 -3.64 5.69
C ALA A 292 32.49 -3.51 6.92
N PHE A 293 31.58 -2.53 6.93
CA PHE A 293 30.67 -2.29 8.07
C PHE A 293 29.78 -3.50 8.38
N ASN A 294 29.19 -4.10 7.35
CA ASN A 294 28.22 -5.19 7.49
C ASN A 294 28.84 -6.58 7.68
N LYS A 295 30.16 -6.72 7.48
CA LYS A 295 30.91 -7.95 7.70
C LYS A 295 32.36 -7.61 8.07
N PRO A 296 32.66 -7.32 9.34
CA PRO A 296 33.99 -6.84 9.75
C PRO A 296 35.15 -7.80 9.45
N ASP A 297 34.88 -9.10 9.32
CA ASP A 297 35.88 -10.10 8.89
C ASP A 297 36.24 -10.00 7.40
N ASN A 298 35.50 -9.21 6.63
CA ASN A 298 35.75 -8.92 5.23
C ASN A 298 36.64 -7.67 5.12
N THR A 299 37.95 -7.89 5.01
CA THR A 299 38.97 -6.83 5.03
C THR A 299 39.70 -6.69 3.70
N GLY A 300 40.04 -5.45 3.36
CA GLY A 300 41.02 -5.14 2.32
C GLY A 300 42.21 -4.40 2.90
N SER A 301 43.35 -4.45 2.23
CA SER A 301 44.55 -3.76 2.68
C SER A 301 45.40 -3.26 1.52
N ASP A 302 46.27 -2.31 1.84
CA ASP A 302 47.37 -1.88 0.99
C ASP A 302 48.64 -1.73 1.84
N LEU A 303 49.80 -1.94 1.24
CA LEU A 303 51.10 -1.98 1.92
C LEU A 303 52.17 -1.31 1.08
N VAL A 304 52.91 -0.39 1.73
CA VAL A 304 54.12 0.22 1.18
C VAL A 304 55.32 -0.07 2.08
N VAL A 305 56.52 -0.10 1.50
CA VAL A 305 57.78 -0.27 2.25
C VAL A 305 58.63 0.95 2.05
N VAL A 306 58.98 1.64 3.14
CA VAL A 306 59.86 2.82 3.15
C VAL A 306 61.19 2.47 3.81
N ASN A 307 62.19 3.34 3.70
CA ASN A 307 63.47 3.17 4.38
C ASN A 307 63.65 4.28 5.42
N VAL A 308 63.93 3.91 6.67
CA VAL A 308 64.25 4.87 7.74
C VAL A 308 65.74 4.87 8.02
N GLU A 309 66.38 6.02 7.89
CA GLU A 309 67.80 6.21 8.14
C GLU A 309 68.05 6.55 9.62
N GLY A 310 69.00 5.84 10.24
CA GLY A 310 69.40 6.10 11.63
C GLY A 310 70.23 7.37 11.77
N ILE A 311 70.10 8.05 12.91
CA ILE A 311 70.96 9.20 13.24
C ILE A 311 72.23 8.68 13.92
N LEU A 312 73.40 8.92 13.32
CA LEU A 312 74.67 8.65 13.98
C LEU A 312 74.87 9.62 15.16
N PRO A 313 75.23 9.14 16.37
CA PRO A 313 75.61 10.04 17.45
C PRO A 313 76.83 10.86 17.01
N LYS A 314 76.79 12.18 17.19
CA LYS A 314 77.97 13.04 16.98
C LYS A 314 79.13 12.41 17.76
N SER A 315 80.20 12.06 17.06
CA SER A 315 81.45 11.65 17.70
C SER A 315 81.87 12.79 18.63
N GLY A 316 81.78 12.58 19.93
CA GLY A 316 82.27 13.52 20.93
C GLY A 316 83.77 13.67 20.71
N GLY A 317 84.18 14.82 20.16
CA GLY A 317 85.58 15.21 20.15
C GLY A 317 85.99 15.50 21.59
N ASN A 318 86.76 14.58 22.16
CA ASN A 318 87.73 14.89 23.20
C ASN A 318 89.11 14.98 22.55
#